data_AF-A0A965I1R2-F1
#
_entry.id   AF-A0A965I1R2-F1
#
_cell.length_a   1.000
_cell.length_b   1.000
_cell.length_c   1.000
_cell.angle_alpha   90.00
_cell.angle_beta   90.00
_cell.angle_gamma   90.00
#
_symmetry.space_group_name_H-M   'P 1'
#
loop_
_entity.id
_entity.type
_entity.pdbx_description
1 polymer ?
#
loop_
_entity_poly.entity_id
_entity_poly.type
_entity_poly.pdbx_seq_one_letter_code
_entity_poly.pdbx_strand_id
1 'polypeptide(L)'
;MDILSLNLYTDNKMGGVPANAPDRAYNFMPSWFKEIKPVSFEDCLNTEMNQLCEKSGQVIPMKYRGIKAHQNMSKCQGFKNLFKRGFYVVCPEDIVIQIGARNTDAQPFYNSSSKTVNLLQVHGPDQYNNCFDPKEWQHVKITVPWMAQCDEDVFFMLTKASWFLNELEGLEIMSGVMEFKYQHGLHVNMFIRKKESSERYVIKLGTPLAHVIPLTERKLDIKHHYELSEELKEYNETNKKMLYSPYSRNKKRAVLKQAKGIEQ
;
A
#
# COMPACT_ATOMS: atom_id res chain seq x y z
N MET A 1 22.08 0.60 17.69
CA MET A 1 21.02 -0.04 16.88
C MET A 1 21.36 0.23 15.44
N ASP A 2 21.41 -0.83 14.63
CA ASP A 2 21.76 -0.71 13.21
C ASP A 2 20.64 -0.01 12.40
N ILE A 3 21.01 0.79 11.41
CA ILE A 3 20.10 1.64 10.61
C ILE A 3 20.15 1.15 9.17
N LEU A 4 18.97 0.86 8.61
CA LEU A 4 18.81 0.57 7.18
C LEU A 4 18.55 1.88 6.44
N SER A 5 19.46 2.29 5.56
CA SER A 5 19.27 3.46 4.72
C SER A 5 18.50 3.11 3.44
N LEU A 6 17.51 3.93 3.09
CA LEU A 6 16.77 3.84 1.83
C LEU A 6 16.77 5.23 1.18
N ASN A 7 17.22 5.29 -0.06
CA ASN A 7 17.20 6.51 -0.85
C ASN A 7 15.98 6.49 -1.78
N LEU A 8 15.20 7.56 -1.78
CA LEU A 8 14.05 7.77 -2.64
C LEU A 8 14.37 8.89 -3.62
N TYR A 9 14.34 8.58 -4.91
CA TYR A 9 14.70 9.48 -5.99
C TYR A 9 13.49 9.85 -6.83
N THR A 10 13.44 11.09 -7.26
CA THR A 10 12.53 11.59 -8.30
C THR A 10 13.23 12.65 -9.13
N ASP A 11 12.67 13.01 -10.27
CA ASP A 11 13.04 14.21 -11.01
C ASP A 11 11.80 14.86 -11.66
N ASN A 12 12.02 16.01 -12.30
CA ASN A 12 10.97 16.74 -13.03
C ASN A 12 10.39 15.95 -14.21
N LYS A 13 11.12 14.99 -14.78
CA LYS A 13 10.67 14.19 -15.93
C LYS A 13 9.72 13.09 -15.49
N MET A 14 9.93 12.55 -14.29
CA MET A 14 9.05 11.58 -13.66
C MET A 14 7.77 12.22 -13.12
N GLY A 15 7.76 13.55 -12.91
CA GLY A 15 6.60 14.28 -12.39
C GLY A 15 6.36 14.10 -10.89
N GLY A 16 7.38 13.67 -10.14
CA GLY A 16 7.27 13.56 -8.68
C GLY A 16 7.32 14.94 -8.02
N VAL A 17 6.32 15.23 -7.20
CA VAL A 17 6.22 16.47 -6.44
C VAL A 17 6.71 16.22 -5.00
N PRO A 18 7.64 17.04 -4.46
CA PRO A 18 8.12 16.95 -3.08
C PRO A 18 7.05 16.72 -2.02
N ALA A 19 5.93 17.44 -2.14
CA ALA A 19 4.82 17.40 -1.18
C ALA A 19 4.17 16.01 -1.05
N ASN A 20 4.39 15.13 -2.03
CA ASN A 20 3.76 13.82 -2.14
C ASN A 20 4.81 12.71 -2.17
N ALA A 21 5.94 12.94 -1.50
CA ALA A 21 6.98 11.95 -1.36
C ALA A 21 6.49 10.77 -0.49
N PRO A 22 6.82 9.52 -0.85
CA PRO A 22 6.70 8.40 0.07
C PRO A 22 7.49 8.69 1.33
N ASP A 23 6.91 8.44 2.50
CA ASP A 23 7.54 8.76 3.78
C ASP A 23 7.15 7.75 4.86
N ARG A 24 7.85 7.79 6.00
CA ARG A 24 7.68 6.88 7.13
C ARG A 24 6.21 6.69 7.46
N ALA A 25 5.80 5.44 7.63
CA ALA A 25 4.40 5.09 7.85
C ALA A 25 3.79 5.81 9.07
N TYR A 26 4.63 6.13 10.06
CA TYR A 26 4.27 6.84 11.27
C TYR A 26 3.69 8.24 11.00
N ASN A 27 4.17 8.91 9.96
CA ASN A 27 3.74 10.26 9.58
C ASN A 27 2.32 10.26 9.00
N PHE A 28 1.86 9.11 8.51
CA PHE A 28 0.51 8.93 7.94
C PHE A 28 -0.51 8.39 8.93
N MET A 29 -0.13 8.16 10.20
CA MET A 29 -1.07 7.61 11.19
C MET A 29 -2.32 8.50 11.29
N PRO A 30 -3.54 7.98 11.00
CA PRO A 30 -4.75 8.78 10.93
C PRO A 30 -5.03 9.54 12.22
N SER A 31 -5.58 10.76 12.12
CA SER A 31 -5.95 11.58 13.29
C SER A 31 -6.93 10.85 14.19
N TRP A 32 -7.98 10.26 13.61
CA TRP A 32 -8.98 9.47 14.35
C TRP A 32 -8.33 8.34 15.17
N PHE A 33 -7.25 7.72 14.68
CA PHE A 33 -6.54 6.66 15.41
C PHE A 33 -5.78 7.21 16.62
N LYS A 34 -5.24 8.43 16.52
CA LYS A 34 -4.57 9.13 17.63
C LYS A 34 -5.57 9.61 18.69
N GLU A 35 -6.78 9.93 18.25
CA GLU A 35 -7.82 10.58 19.07
C GLU A 35 -8.80 9.60 19.72
N ILE A 36 -8.68 8.28 19.47
CA ILE A 36 -9.57 7.28 20.10
C ILE A 36 -9.46 7.39 21.62
N LYS A 37 -10.51 7.93 22.23
CA LYS A 37 -10.65 7.99 23.68
C LYS A 37 -10.87 6.58 24.22
N PRO A 38 -10.31 6.23 25.38
CA PRO A 38 -10.73 5.03 26.08
C PRO A 38 -12.24 5.11 26.29
N VAL A 39 -12.97 4.05 25.96
CA VAL A 39 -14.38 3.97 26.36
C VAL A 39 -14.36 3.83 27.87
N SER A 40 -14.97 4.78 28.59
CA SER A 40 -15.09 4.65 30.03
C SER A 40 -16.03 3.48 30.30
N PHE A 41 -15.76 2.71 31.36
CA PHE A 41 -16.61 1.58 31.73
C PHE A 41 -18.04 2.03 32.08
N GLU A 42 -18.17 3.25 32.62
CA GLU A 42 -19.43 3.92 32.91
C GLU A 42 -20.26 4.13 31.63
N ASP A 43 -19.63 4.52 30.50
CA ASP A 43 -20.33 4.69 29.22
C ASP A 43 -20.85 3.35 28.64
N CYS A 44 -20.06 2.28 28.76
CA CYS A 44 -20.48 0.93 28.32
C CYS A 44 -21.63 0.38 29.15
N LEU A 45 -21.53 0.45 30.48
CA LEU A 45 -22.56 -0.03 31.39
C LEU A 45 -23.87 0.75 31.24
N ASN A 46 -23.82 2.07 31.12
CA ASN A 46 -25.01 2.88 30.98
C ASN A 46 -25.82 2.54 29.72
N THR A 47 -25.20 2.00 28.68
CA THR A 47 -25.93 1.70 27.44
C THR A 47 -26.62 0.33 27.48
N GLU A 48 -25.95 -0.70 28.00
CA GLU A 48 -26.51 -2.07 28.09
C GLU A 48 -27.37 -2.29 29.34
N MET A 49 -26.97 -1.73 30.49
CA MET A 49 -27.74 -1.89 31.74
C MET A 49 -29.02 -1.07 31.76
N ASN A 50 -29.06 0.13 31.15
CA ASN A 50 -30.32 0.88 31.06
C ASN A 50 -31.35 0.12 30.21
N GLN A 51 -30.93 -0.53 29.12
CA GLN A 51 -31.79 -1.37 28.30
C GLN A 51 -32.29 -2.64 29.03
N LEU A 52 -31.49 -3.21 29.94
CA LEU A 52 -31.86 -4.38 30.75
C LEU A 52 -32.74 -4.02 31.96
N CYS A 53 -32.47 -2.89 32.63
CA CYS A 53 -33.27 -2.38 33.74
C CYS A 53 -34.67 -1.94 33.28
N GLU A 54 -34.78 -1.27 32.12
CA GLU A 54 -36.08 -0.89 31.54
C GLU A 54 -36.96 -2.10 31.24
N LYS A 55 -36.37 -3.23 30.83
CA LYS A 55 -37.12 -4.46 30.51
C LYS A 55 -37.48 -5.32 31.73
N SER A 56 -36.75 -5.21 32.84
CA SER A 56 -36.89 -6.10 33.99
C SER A 56 -37.49 -5.45 35.24
N GLY A 57 -37.57 -4.11 35.30
CA GLY A 57 -38.13 -3.37 36.44
C GLY A 57 -37.36 -3.53 37.76
N GLN A 58 -36.19 -4.17 37.73
CA GLN A 58 -35.34 -4.37 38.91
C GLN A 58 -34.20 -3.37 38.96
N VAL A 59 -33.99 -2.79 40.15
CA VAL A 59 -32.83 -1.95 40.46
C VAL A 59 -31.72 -2.84 41.01
N ILE A 60 -30.64 -3.07 40.26
CA ILE A 60 -29.48 -3.81 40.75
C ILE A 60 -28.51 -2.83 41.42
N PRO A 61 -28.12 -3.02 42.70
CA PRO A 61 -27.16 -2.14 43.37
C PRO A 61 -25.75 -2.37 42.82
N MET A 62 -25.20 -1.38 42.14
CA MET A 62 -23.94 -1.50 41.43
C MET A 62 -22.75 -1.20 42.37
N LYS A 63 -21.99 -2.24 42.75
CA LYS A 63 -20.71 -2.10 43.48
C LYS A 63 -19.54 -2.65 42.65
N TYR A 64 -19.29 -2.07 41.47
CA TYR A 64 -18.11 -2.39 40.66
C TYR A 64 -17.00 -1.36 40.89
N ARG A 65 -16.25 -1.52 41.99
CA ARG A 65 -14.96 -0.82 42.17
C ARG A 65 -13.84 -1.71 41.62
N GLY A 66 -13.19 -1.28 40.54
CA GLY A 66 -11.87 -1.82 40.14
C GLY A 66 -11.71 -2.35 38.70
N ILE A 67 -12.70 -2.23 37.82
CA ILE A 67 -12.56 -2.71 36.43
C ILE A 67 -11.88 -1.61 35.59
N LYS A 68 -10.68 -1.90 35.07
CA LYS A 68 -9.89 -0.97 34.24
C LYS A 68 -10.61 -0.72 32.91
N ALA A 69 -10.64 0.53 32.45
CA ALA A 69 -11.19 0.92 31.15
C ALA A 69 -10.73 -0.02 30.03
N HIS A 70 -11.65 -0.40 29.14
CA HIS A 70 -11.33 -1.28 28.02
C HIS A 70 -10.25 -0.65 27.14
N GLN A 71 -9.21 -1.43 26.80
CA GLN A 71 -8.19 -0.97 25.85
C GLN A 71 -8.83 -0.78 24.48
N ASN A 72 -8.59 0.37 23.86
CA ASN A 72 -9.05 0.66 22.51
C ASN A 72 -7.94 0.38 21.47
N MET A 73 -8.29 0.45 20.19
CA MET A 73 -7.35 0.13 19.10
C MET A 73 -6.10 1.02 19.10
N SER A 74 -6.16 2.27 19.62
CA SER A 74 -4.99 3.15 19.70
C SER A 74 -3.94 2.66 20.69
N LYS A 75 -4.27 1.69 21.56
CA LYS A 75 -3.33 1.01 22.45
C LYS A 75 -2.77 -0.30 21.89
N CYS A 76 -3.35 -0.85 20.82
CA CYS A 76 -2.90 -2.09 20.20
C CYS A 76 -1.42 -2.00 19.76
N GLN A 77 -0.58 -2.84 20.34
CA GLN A 77 0.85 -2.85 20.04
C GLN A 77 1.10 -3.28 18.58
N GLY A 78 0.28 -4.16 18.03
CA GLY A 78 0.35 -4.59 16.64
C GLY A 78 0.26 -3.41 15.66
N PHE A 79 -0.74 -2.55 15.82
CA PHE A 79 -0.90 -1.37 14.96
C PHE A 79 0.19 -0.33 15.16
N LYS A 80 0.58 -0.08 16.41
CA LYS A 80 1.72 0.84 16.68
C LYS A 80 3.00 0.34 16.02
N ASN A 81 3.26 -0.96 16.09
CA ASN A 81 4.44 -1.55 15.45
C ASN A 81 4.34 -1.48 13.93
N LEU A 82 3.15 -1.71 13.37
CA LEU A 82 2.89 -1.56 11.94
C LEU A 82 3.24 -0.14 11.46
N PHE A 83 2.67 0.90 12.06
CA PHE A 83 2.96 2.29 11.67
C PHE A 83 4.41 2.73 11.94
N LYS A 84 5.10 2.12 12.91
CA LYS A 84 6.52 2.41 13.15
C LYS A 84 7.46 1.77 12.13
N ARG A 85 6.97 0.81 11.33
CA ARG A 85 7.76 0.08 10.34
C ARG A 85 7.47 0.58 8.93
N GLY A 86 8.51 0.67 8.12
CA GLY A 86 8.36 0.95 6.70
C GLY A 86 7.87 2.37 6.38
N PHE A 87 7.35 2.50 5.17
CA PHE A 87 6.89 3.76 4.59
C PHE A 87 5.66 3.53 3.72
N TYR A 88 4.88 4.59 3.49
CA TYR A 88 3.77 4.52 2.56
C TYR A 88 4.18 5.08 1.21
N VAL A 89 3.84 4.34 0.16
CA VAL A 89 3.76 4.86 -1.20
C VAL A 89 2.42 5.56 -1.34
N VAL A 90 2.45 6.84 -1.72
CA VAL A 90 1.26 7.68 -1.82
C VAL A 90 0.86 7.96 -3.26
N CYS A 91 -0.42 8.27 -3.47
CA CYS A 91 -0.93 8.67 -4.76
C CYS A 91 -0.31 10.03 -5.16
N PRO A 92 0.36 10.14 -6.32
CA PRO A 92 1.10 11.35 -6.69
C PRO A 92 0.22 12.49 -7.19
N GLU A 93 -1.06 12.22 -7.51
CA GLU A 93 -2.07 13.21 -7.85
C GLU A 93 -3.50 12.68 -7.66
N ASP A 94 -4.50 13.50 -7.96
CA ASP A 94 -5.89 13.06 -8.04
C ASP A 94 -6.07 12.16 -9.28
N ILE A 95 -6.52 10.92 -9.05
CA ILE A 95 -6.79 9.95 -10.10
C ILE A 95 -8.28 9.60 -10.06
N VAL A 96 -8.93 9.72 -11.21
CA VAL A 96 -10.29 9.22 -11.43
C VAL A 96 -10.20 7.96 -12.28
N ILE A 97 -10.73 6.86 -11.77
CA ILE A 97 -10.81 5.58 -12.47
C ILE A 97 -12.29 5.25 -12.67
N GLN A 98 -12.72 5.14 -13.92
CA GLN A 98 -14.05 4.72 -14.28
C GLN A 98 -13.99 3.29 -14.84
N ILE A 99 -14.71 2.40 -14.17
CA ILE A 99 -14.77 0.98 -14.51
C ILE A 99 -16.14 0.66 -15.09
N GLY A 100 -16.16 -0.07 -16.21
CA GLY A 100 -17.39 -0.56 -16.83
C GLY A 100 -18.13 -1.56 -15.95
N ALA A 101 -19.43 -1.73 -16.21
CA ALA A 101 -20.24 -2.72 -15.54
C ALA A 101 -19.70 -4.15 -15.73
N ARG A 102 -20.00 -5.03 -14.78
CA ARG A 102 -19.73 -6.47 -14.84
C ARG A 102 -20.31 -7.05 -16.11
N ASN A 103 -19.63 -8.06 -16.67
CA ASN A 103 -20.01 -8.71 -17.93
C ASN A 103 -20.06 -7.77 -19.16
N THR A 104 -19.42 -6.60 -19.09
CA THR A 104 -19.23 -5.72 -20.25
C THR A 104 -17.76 -5.64 -20.67
N ASP A 105 -17.54 -5.43 -21.97
CA ASP A 105 -16.22 -5.23 -22.57
C ASP A 105 -15.76 -3.75 -22.50
N ALA A 106 -16.46 -2.92 -21.72
CA ALA A 106 -16.12 -1.53 -21.53
C ALA A 106 -14.72 -1.41 -20.91
N GLN A 107 -13.83 -0.77 -21.66
CA GLN A 107 -12.47 -0.49 -21.22
C GLN A 107 -12.51 0.54 -20.09
N PRO A 108 -11.59 0.43 -19.10
CA PRO A 108 -11.50 1.41 -18.05
C PRO A 108 -11.08 2.76 -18.65
N PHE A 109 -11.82 3.80 -18.29
CA PHE A 109 -11.41 5.17 -18.56
C PHE A 109 -10.71 5.70 -17.32
N TYR A 110 -9.63 6.45 -17.52
CA TYR A 110 -8.99 7.16 -16.43
C TYR A 110 -8.65 8.58 -16.84
N ASN A 111 -8.67 9.45 -15.85
CA ASN A 111 -8.23 10.82 -15.99
C ASN A 111 -7.31 11.13 -14.80
N SER A 112 -6.18 11.75 -15.08
CA SER A 112 -5.28 12.27 -14.07
C SER A 112 -4.96 13.73 -14.38
N SER A 113 -4.70 14.53 -13.34
CA SER A 113 -4.48 15.96 -13.50
C SER A 113 -3.21 16.29 -14.31
N SER A 114 -2.24 15.37 -14.36
CA SER A 114 -0.96 15.54 -15.03
C SER A 114 -1.03 15.02 -16.46
N LYS A 115 -0.79 15.92 -17.41
CA LYS A 115 -0.65 15.56 -18.84
C LYS A 115 0.70 14.96 -19.19
N THR A 116 1.67 14.95 -18.27
CA THR A 116 3.08 14.64 -18.57
C THR A 116 3.50 13.23 -18.19
N VAL A 117 2.73 12.51 -17.36
CA VAL A 117 3.12 11.18 -16.86
C VAL A 117 1.96 10.20 -17.06
N ASN A 118 2.23 9.09 -17.75
CA ASN A 118 1.30 7.96 -17.79
C ASN A 118 1.30 7.25 -16.44
N LEU A 119 0.56 7.80 -15.48
CA LEU A 119 0.46 7.26 -14.12
C LEU A 119 -0.32 5.96 -14.06
N LEU A 120 -1.19 5.69 -15.02
CA LEU A 120 -2.04 4.52 -15.00
C LEU A 120 -1.74 3.64 -16.22
N GLN A 121 -1.44 2.37 -15.95
CA GLN A 121 -1.27 1.34 -16.96
C GLN A 121 -2.37 0.31 -16.78
N VAL A 122 -3.02 -0.02 -17.87
CA VAL A 122 -4.04 -1.06 -17.94
C VAL A 122 -3.43 -2.23 -18.70
N HIS A 123 -3.51 -3.42 -18.12
CA HIS A 123 -2.96 -4.62 -18.74
C HIS A 123 -4.08 -5.59 -19.09
N GLY A 124 -3.91 -6.27 -20.23
CA GLY A 124 -4.82 -7.30 -20.68
C GLY A 124 -4.71 -8.59 -19.86
N PRO A 125 -5.70 -9.50 -19.99
CA PRO A 125 -5.72 -10.79 -19.29
C PRO A 125 -4.54 -11.71 -19.55
N ASP A 126 -3.89 -11.53 -20.70
CA ASP A 126 -2.67 -12.23 -21.11
C ASP A 126 -1.52 -12.02 -20.11
N GLN A 127 -1.45 -10.86 -19.46
CA GLN A 127 -0.36 -10.54 -18.53
C GLN A 127 -0.48 -11.24 -17.17
N TYR A 128 -1.65 -11.75 -16.83
CA TYR A 128 -1.91 -12.50 -15.59
C TYR A 128 -2.50 -13.87 -15.86
N ASN A 129 -2.24 -14.43 -17.04
CA ASN A 129 -2.60 -15.80 -17.44
C ASN A 129 -4.08 -16.14 -17.22
N ASN A 130 -4.98 -15.17 -17.40
CA ASN A 130 -6.42 -15.31 -17.15
C ASN A 130 -6.77 -15.82 -15.73
N CYS A 131 -5.89 -15.63 -14.74
CA CYS A 131 -6.16 -16.02 -13.34
C CYS A 131 -7.32 -15.23 -12.73
N PHE A 132 -7.67 -14.08 -13.31
CA PHE A 132 -8.83 -13.28 -12.96
C PHE A 132 -9.73 -13.16 -14.18
N ASP A 133 -11.04 -13.32 -14.01
CA ASP A 133 -11.98 -13.14 -15.11
C ASP A 133 -12.07 -11.63 -15.46
N PRO A 134 -11.73 -11.19 -16.69
CA PRO A 134 -11.83 -9.80 -17.11
C PRO A 134 -13.26 -9.23 -17.10
N LYS A 135 -14.28 -10.09 -17.05
CA LYS A 135 -15.68 -9.70 -16.86
C LYS A 135 -15.99 -9.30 -15.42
N GLU A 136 -15.20 -9.78 -14.47
CA GLU A 136 -15.35 -9.55 -13.03
C GLU A 136 -14.31 -8.60 -12.45
N TRP A 137 -13.12 -8.52 -13.06
CA TRP A 137 -11.98 -7.80 -12.52
C TRP A 137 -11.29 -6.94 -13.58
N GLN A 138 -10.89 -5.75 -13.18
CA GLN A 138 -10.02 -4.88 -13.95
C GLN A 138 -8.64 -4.81 -13.28
N HIS A 139 -7.58 -5.19 -14.00
CA HIS A 139 -6.21 -4.93 -13.57
C HIS A 139 -5.82 -3.48 -13.88
N VAL A 140 -5.26 -2.81 -12.89
CA VAL A 140 -4.74 -1.44 -12.99
C VAL A 140 -3.39 -1.38 -12.30
N LYS A 141 -2.44 -0.69 -12.90
CA LYS A 141 -1.15 -0.40 -12.29
C LYS A 141 -0.96 1.11 -12.19
N ILE A 142 -0.70 1.59 -10.98
CA ILE A 142 -0.31 2.98 -10.73
C ILE A 142 1.21 3.08 -10.75
N THR A 143 1.73 3.78 -11.75
CA THR A 143 3.13 4.18 -11.89
C THR A 143 3.40 5.35 -10.96
N VAL A 144 4.03 5.08 -9.82
CA VAL A 144 4.44 6.14 -8.90
C VAL A 144 5.76 6.77 -9.37
N PRO A 145 5.88 8.11 -9.37
CA PRO A 145 7.05 8.83 -9.88
C PRO A 145 8.18 8.89 -8.85
N TRP A 146 8.46 7.77 -8.19
CA TRP A 146 9.52 7.64 -7.20
C TRP A 146 10.26 6.32 -7.40
N MET A 147 11.59 6.39 -7.27
CA MET A 147 12.48 5.24 -7.32
C MET A 147 13.11 5.00 -5.96
N ALA A 148 13.09 3.75 -5.51
CA ALA A 148 13.73 3.34 -4.26
C ALA A 148 15.06 2.63 -4.56
N GLN A 149 16.10 3.02 -3.83
CA GLN A 149 17.41 2.40 -3.88
C GLN A 149 17.87 2.05 -2.46
N CYS A 150 18.30 0.81 -2.29
CA CYS A 150 18.92 0.33 -1.08
C CYS A 150 20.23 -0.38 -1.46
N ASP A 151 21.33 -0.05 -0.80
CA ASP A 151 22.65 -0.62 -1.13
C ASP A 151 22.79 -2.07 -0.62
N GLU A 152 21.83 -2.51 0.19
CA GLU A 152 21.84 -3.78 0.91
C GLU A 152 20.82 -4.79 0.35
N ASP A 153 21.14 -6.07 0.49
CA ASP A 153 20.29 -7.20 0.09
C ASP A 153 19.17 -7.43 1.12
N VAL A 154 18.22 -6.50 1.16
CA VAL A 154 17.04 -6.53 2.03
C VAL A 154 15.78 -6.68 1.21
N PHE A 155 14.95 -7.63 1.61
CA PHE A 155 13.60 -7.77 1.08
C PHE A 155 12.65 -6.76 1.72
N PHE A 156 11.74 -6.22 0.92
CA PHE A 156 10.66 -5.33 1.34
C PHE A 156 9.32 -5.95 0.96
N MET A 157 8.42 -6.08 1.94
CA MET A 157 7.04 -6.47 1.67
C MET A 157 6.23 -5.24 1.30
N LEU A 158 5.67 -5.23 0.10
CA LEU A 158 4.62 -4.31 -0.31
C LEU A 158 3.27 -4.93 -0.01
N THR A 159 2.39 -4.19 0.66
CA THR A 159 1.02 -4.65 0.93
C THR A 159 0.04 -3.48 0.89
N LYS A 160 -1.27 -3.79 0.91
CA LYS A 160 -2.35 -2.81 0.86
C LYS A 160 -2.29 -1.86 2.06
N ALA A 161 -2.36 -0.55 1.81
CA ALA A 161 -2.52 0.46 2.86
C ALA A 161 -3.97 0.47 3.38
N SER A 162 -4.39 -0.63 4.01
CA SER A 162 -5.81 -0.95 4.26
C SER A 162 -6.58 0.17 4.96
N TRP A 163 -5.95 0.89 5.90
CA TRP A 163 -6.59 1.98 6.66
C TRP A 163 -7.01 3.19 5.83
N PHE A 164 -6.47 3.35 4.63
CA PHE A 164 -6.64 4.54 3.79
C PHE A 164 -7.51 4.28 2.57
N LEU A 165 -7.82 3.02 2.27
CA LEU A 165 -8.52 2.61 1.06
C LEU A 165 -9.88 1.97 1.35
N ASN A 166 -10.37 2.06 2.59
CA ASN A 166 -11.62 1.43 3.01
C ASN A 166 -12.85 1.94 2.23
N GLU A 167 -12.82 3.18 1.77
CA GLU A 167 -13.90 3.78 0.97
C GLU A 167 -13.91 3.28 -0.49
N LEU A 168 -12.84 2.60 -0.93
CA LEU A 168 -12.68 2.07 -2.29
C LEU A 168 -13.00 0.57 -2.29
N GLU A 169 -14.27 0.24 -2.04
CA GLU A 169 -14.75 -1.14 -2.01
C GLU A 169 -14.42 -1.89 -3.32
N GLY A 170 -13.91 -3.12 -3.20
CA GLY A 170 -13.59 -3.96 -4.35
C GLY A 170 -12.21 -3.67 -4.98
N LEU A 171 -11.46 -2.70 -4.47
CA LEU A 171 -10.07 -2.47 -4.82
C LEU A 171 -9.15 -3.36 -3.98
N GLU A 172 -8.38 -4.22 -4.64
CA GLU A 172 -7.37 -5.06 -4.03
C GLU A 172 -5.97 -4.74 -4.54
N ILE A 173 -5.09 -4.34 -3.62
CA ILE A 173 -3.67 -4.14 -3.94
C ILE A 173 -2.94 -5.47 -3.78
N MET A 174 -2.25 -5.87 -4.83
CA MET A 174 -1.48 -7.10 -4.83
C MET A 174 -0.25 -6.93 -3.96
N SER A 175 -0.15 -7.77 -2.92
CA SER A 175 1.05 -7.81 -2.09
C SER A 175 2.20 -8.45 -2.86
N GLY A 176 3.41 -8.00 -2.58
CA GLY A 176 4.61 -8.48 -3.25
C GLY A 176 5.85 -8.32 -2.38
N VAL A 177 6.93 -9.00 -2.78
CA VAL A 177 8.24 -8.85 -2.15
C VAL A 177 9.19 -8.24 -3.17
N MET A 178 9.90 -7.19 -2.77
CA MET A 178 10.78 -6.41 -3.63
C MET A 178 12.19 -6.31 -3.01
N GLU A 179 13.19 -6.08 -3.85
CA GLU A 179 14.59 -5.88 -3.46
C GLU A 179 15.09 -4.59 -4.13
N PHE A 180 15.16 -3.50 -3.36
CA PHE A 180 15.48 -2.16 -3.89
C PHE A 180 16.94 -1.95 -4.28
N LYS A 181 17.79 -2.95 -4.05
CA LYS A 181 19.13 -3.01 -4.64
C LYS A 181 19.11 -3.27 -6.15
N TYR A 182 18.05 -3.93 -6.65
CA TYR A 182 18.00 -4.42 -8.03
C TYR A 182 16.80 -3.93 -8.83
N GLN A 183 15.70 -3.61 -8.16
CA GLN A 183 14.47 -3.14 -8.77
C GLN A 183 14.05 -1.86 -8.06
N HIS A 184 13.97 -0.76 -8.79
CA HIS A 184 13.82 0.56 -8.16
C HIS A 184 12.39 1.12 -8.21
N GLY A 185 11.49 0.54 -9.01
CA GLY A 185 10.14 1.07 -9.20
C GLY A 185 9.23 0.86 -7.98
N LEU A 186 8.50 1.90 -7.58
CA LEU A 186 7.49 1.82 -6.51
C LEU A 186 6.06 1.67 -7.06
N HIS A 187 5.90 1.01 -8.19
CA HIS A 187 4.60 0.89 -8.85
C HIS A 187 3.65 0.00 -8.06
N VAL A 188 2.37 0.38 -8.02
CA VAL A 188 1.34 -0.33 -7.26
C VAL A 188 0.41 -1.05 -8.23
N ASN A 189 0.40 -2.38 -8.16
CA ASN A 189 -0.53 -3.22 -8.91
C ASN A 189 -1.81 -3.44 -8.10
N MET A 190 -2.96 -3.28 -8.74
CA MET A 190 -4.25 -3.50 -8.12
C MET A 190 -5.24 -4.17 -9.07
N PHE A 191 -6.19 -4.88 -8.49
CA PHE A 191 -7.39 -5.36 -9.15
C PHE A 191 -8.59 -4.62 -8.60
N ILE A 192 -9.49 -4.20 -9.48
CA ILE A 192 -10.73 -3.53 -9.11
C ILE A 192 -11.88 -4.44 -9.54
N ARG A 193 -12.73 -4.83 -8.60
CA ARG A 193 -13.90 -5.65 -8.88
C ARG A 193 -14.95 -4.84 -9.63
N LYS A 194 -15.43 -5.37 -10.75
CA LYS A 194 -16.58 -4.84 -11.49
C LYS A 194 -17.87 -5.09 -10.69
N LYS A 195 -18.74 -4.08 -10.66
CA LYS A 195 -20.09 -4.14 -10.07
C LYS A 195 -21.15 -4.23 -11.18
N GLU A 196 -22.41 -4.46 -10.82
CA GLU A 196 -23.51 -4.57 -11.80
C GLU A 196 -23.69 -3.29 -12.63
N SER A 197 -23.38 -2.13 -12.05
CA SER A 197 -23.31 -0.83 -12.73
C SER A 197 -21.87 -0.40 -12.98
N SER A 198 -21.68 0.56 -13.89
CA SER A 198 -20.40 1.27 -14.00
C SER A 198 -20.12 2.05 -12.73
N GLU A 199 -18.85 2.10 -12.34
CA GLU A 199 -18.41 2.70 -11.09
C GLU A 199 -17.32 3.74 -11.34
N ARG A 200 -17.29 4.74 -10.47
CA ARG A 200 -16.27 5.79 -10.49
C ARG A 200 -15.54 5.81 -9.15
N TYR A 201 -14.26 5.48 -9.20
CA TYR A 201 -13.35 5.56 -8.07
C TYR A 201 -12.53 6.85 -8.16
N VAL A 202 -12.42 7.55 -7.04
CA VAL A 202 -11.59 8.76 -6.93
C VAL A 202 -10.52 8.51 -5.88
N ILE A 203 -9.27 8.43 -6.31
CA ILE A 203 -8.12 8.32 -5.43
C ILE A 203 -7.51 9.71 -5.34
N LYS A 204 -7.52 10.28 -4.14
CA LYS A 204 -7.02 11.63 -3.91
C LYS A 204 -5.50 11.68 -3.83
N LEU A 205 -4.95 12.81 -4.23
CA LEU A 205 -3.56 13.15 -4.03
C LEU A 205 -3.13 12.89 -2.58
N GLY A 206 -1.97 12.28 -2.40
CA GLY A 206 -1.40 11.98 -1.08
C GLY A 206 -2.03 10.77 -0.37
N THR A 207 -3.08 10.16 -0.93
CA THR A 207 -3.69 8.94 -0.35
C THR A 207 -2.65 7.82 -0.31
N PRO A 208 -2.36 7.23 0.87
CA PRO A 208 -1.51 6.04 0.95
C PRO A 208 -2.10 4.88 0.14
N LEU A 209 -1.33 4.39 -0.83
CA LEU A 209 -1.71 3.26 -1.68
C LEU A 209 -1.17 1.96 -1.08
N ALA A 210 0.14 1.90 -0.86
CA ALA A 210 0.80 0.67 -0.41
C ALA A 210 1.72 0.93 0.78
N HIS A 211 1.71 0.00 1.74
CA HIS A 211 2.65 -0.04 2.85
C HIS A 211 3.85 -0.89 2.44
N VAL A 212 5.03 -0.29 2.44
CA VAL A 212 6.29 -0.98 2.12
C VAL A 212 7.10 -1.17 3.39
N ILE A 213 7.26 -2.42 3.80
CA ILE A 213 7.84 -2.82 5.09
C ILE A 213 9.15 -3.58 4.84
N PRO A 214 10.31 -3.09 5.32
CA PRO A 214 11.54 -3.85 5.24
C PRO A 214 11.42 -5.12 6.11
N LEU A 215 11.83 -6.27 5.57
CA LEU A 215 11.85 -7.55 6.27
C LEU A 215 13.14 -7.70 7.10
N THR A 216 13.37 -6.73 7.98
CA THR A 216 14.47 -6.70 8.95
C THR A 216 14.03 -5.96 10.22
N GLU A 217 14.76 -6.14 11.32
CA GLU A 217 14.53 -5.46 12.61
C GLU A 217 15.18 -4.08 12.70
N ARG A 218 15.98 -3.71 11.69
CA ARG A 218 16.70 -2.43 11.64
C ARG A 218 15.75 -1.26 11.47
N LYS A 219 16.12 -0.11 12.04
CA LYS A 219 15.34 1.12 11.87
C LYS A 219 15.56 1.63 10.45
N LEU A 220 14.47 1.86 9.73
CA LEU A 220 14.51 2.46 8.41
C LEU A 220 14.79 3.96 8.52
N ASP A 221 15.78 4.43 7.77
CA ASP A 221 16.05 5.84 7.50
C ASP A 221 15.82 6.13 6.02
N ILE A 222 15.05 7.19 5.73
CA ILE A 222 14.60 7.53 4.37
C ILE A 222 15.21 8.87 4.00
N LYS A 223 15.87 8.91 2.84
CA LYS A 223 16.46 10.12 2.28
C LYS A 223 15.81 10.41 0.93
N HIS A 224 15.34 11.63 0.74
CA HIS A 224 14.72 12.06 -0.51
C HIS A 224 15.72 12.83 -1.37
N HIS A 225 15.73 12.53 -2.66
CA HIS A 225 16.61 13.13 -3.65
C HIS A 225 15.77 13.58 -4.86
N TYR A 226 15.95 14.84 -5.28
CA TYR A 226 15.24 15.45 -6.43
C TYR A 226 16.04 15.40 -7.73
N GLU A 227 17.13 14.64 -7.73
CA GLU A 227 17.90 14.29 -8.89
C GLU A 227 18.23 12.80 -8.81
N LEU A 228 18.06 12.07 -9.91
CA LEU A 228 18.44 10.67 -10.01
C LEU A 228 19.94 10.51 -9.79
N SER A 229 20.37 9.44 -9.12
CA SER A 229 21.78 9.04 -9.12
C SER A 229 22.22 8.62 -10.53
N GLU A 230 23.53 8.66 -10.81
CA GLU A 230 24.07 8.21 -12.11
C GLU A 230 23.67 6.76 -12.42
N GLU A 231 23.71 5.88 -11.42
CA GLU A 231 23.24 4.49 -11.53
C GLU A 231 21.76 4.40 -11.94
N LEU A 232 20.90 5.24 -11.38
CA LEU A 232 19.48 5.28 -11.73
C LEU A 232 19.23 5.92 -13.11
N LYS A 233 20.04 6.89 -13.51
CA LYS A 233 20.01 7.46 -14.87
C LYS A 233 20.34 6.35 -15.88
N GLU A 234 21.41 5.60 -15.67
CA GLU A 234 21.80 4.45 -16.50
C GLU A 234 20.73 3.34 -16.50
N TYR A 235 20.17 3.01 -15.34
CA TYR A 235 19.09 2.03 -15.20
C TYR A 235 17.86 2.43 -16.03
N ASN A 236 17.47 3.70 -15.97
CA ASN A 236 16.32 4.22 -16.73
C ASN A 236 16.57 4.23 -18.23
N GLU A 237 17.77 4.53 -18.68
CA GLU A 237 18.15 4.46 -20.09
C GLU A 237 18.21 3.02 -20.60
N THR A 238 18.68 2.10 -19.76
CA THR A 238 18.82 0.67 -20.10
C THR A 238 17.49 -0.07 -20.09
N ASN A 239 16.60 0.19 -19.13
CA ASN A 239 15.27 -0.43 -19.10
C ASN A 239 14.35 0.02 -20.23
N LYS A 240 14.54 1.22 -20.79
CA LYS A 240 13.91 1.58 -22.07
C LYS A 240 14.28 0.63 -23.21
N LYS A 241 15.41 -0.08 -23.09
CA LYS A 241 15.96 -0.98 -24.11
C LYS A 241 15.80 -2.47 -23.76
N MET A 242 15.44 -2.83 -22.52
CA MET A 242 15.30 -4.23 -22.09
C MET A 242 13.99 -4.50 -21.34
N LEU A 243 13.18 -5.42 -21.88
CA LEU A 243 11.97 -5.95 -21.24
C LEU A 243 12.23 -6.83 -20.01
N TYR A 244 13.49 -7.21 -19.72
CA TYR A 244 13.85 -8.09 -18.60
C TYR A 244 15.27 -7.85 -18.11
N SER A 245 15.42 -7.43 -16.85
CA SER A 245 16.72 -7.32 -16.17
C SER A 245 17.50 -8.66 -16.26
N PRO A 246 18.77 -8.66 -16.71
CA PRO A 246 19.64 -9.84 -16.74
C PRO A 246 19.75 -10.58 -15.40
N TYR A 247 19.56 -9.89 -14.27
CA TYR A 247 19.65 -10.46 -12.94
C TYR A 247 18.49 -11.42 -12.60
N SER A 248 17.27 -11.09 -13.04
CA SER A 248 16.09 -11.96 -12.89
C SER A 248 16.31 -13.32 -13.57
N ARG A 249 17.05 -13.36 -14.69
CA ARG A 249 17.46 -14.58 -15.37
C ARG A 249 18.46 -15.40 -14.56
N ASN A 250 19.46 -14.75 -13.96
CA ASN A 250 20.52 -15.45 -13.22
C ASN A 250 20.03 -16.01 -11.87
N LYS A 251 19.23 -15.24 -11.11
CA LYS A 251 18.62 -15.71 -9.86
C LYS A 251 17.57 -16.80 -10.11
N LYS A 252 16.71 -16.66 -11.13
CA LYS A 252 15.76 -17.71 -11.54
C LYS A 252 16.47 -18.99 -11.98
N ARG A 253 17.60 -18.88 -12.70
CA ARG A 253 18.46 -20.03 -13.04
C ARG A 253 19.08 -20.68 -11.80
N ALA A 254 19.57 -19.91 -10.84
CA ALA A 254 20.12 -20.45 -9.60
C ALA A 254 19.07 -21.22 -8.79
N VAL A 255 17.88 -20.62 -8.59
CA VAL A 255 16.76 -21.27 -7.88
C VAL A 255 16.27 -22.52 -8.62
N LEU A 256 16.16 -22.48 -9.95
CA LEU A 256 15.78 -23.65 -10.75
C LEU A 256 16.83 -24.76 -10.74
N LYS A 257 18.13 -24.44 -10.68
CA LYS A 257 19.19 -25.43 -10.53
C LYS A 257 19.11 -26.11 -9.17
N GLN A 258 18.88 -25.34 -8.12
CA GLN A 258 18.68 -25.85 -6.75
C GLN A 258 17.44 -26.75 -6.65
N ALA A 259 16.31 -26.33 -7.23
CA ALA A 259 15.07 -27.12 -7.25
C ALA A 259 15.16 -28.41 -8.08
N LYS A 260 16.12 -28.50 -9.01
CA LYS A 260 16.37 -29.69 -9.84
C LYS A 260 17.48 -30.59 -9.30
N GLY A 261 18.09 -30.26 -8.16
CA GLY A 261 19.18 -31.04 -7.57
C GLY A 261 20.43 -31.13 -8.46
N ILE A 262 20.63 -30.16 -9.36
CA ILE A 262 21.81 -30.12 -10.22
C ILE A 262 22.85 -29.24 -9.52
N GLU A 263 23.61 -29.85 -8.62
CA GLU A 263 24.82 -29.26 -8.06
C GLU A 263 25.94 -29.30 -9.10
N GLN A 264 26.74 -28.24 -9.16
CA GLN A 264 28.05 -28.25 -9.82
C GLN A 264 29.11 -28.69 -8.82
#